data_AF-A0A2U1J3U2-F1
#
_entry.id   AF-A0A2U1J3U2-F1
#
_cell.length_a   1.000
_cell.length_b   1.000
_cell.length_c   1.000
_cell.angle_alpha   90.00
_cell.angle_beta   90.00
_cell.angle_gamma   90.00
#
_symmetry.space_group_name_H-M   'P 1'
#
loop_
_entity.id
_entity.type
_entity.pdbx_description
1 polymer ?
#
loop_
_entity_poly.entity_id
_entity_poly.type
_entity_poly.pdbx_seq_one_letter_code
_entity_poly.pdbx_strand_id
1 'polypeptide(L)'
;MHDLLNQLNEERKKFEMEKQDLNIKMSKLEVEISESTTNVNLDDYDQLKHQLGEQATTIAQLRKQVFVLNEHLTESMRRIKDENDEYTLDRRVISSLFVSFFAMPYGDSKRYEVLQLISNILQLNEQQRQKIGLIRKAGRPTNADSDSGNSQENKFDQSMSDMWISYLLRESSQKK
;
A
#
# COMPACT_ATOMS: atom_id res chain seq x y z
N MET A 1 -64.09 -3.51 85.33
CA MET A 1 -63.10 -4.61 85.18
C MET A 1 -63.33 -5.40 83.90
N HIS A 2 -64.54 -5.94 83.66
CA HIS A 2 -64.80 -6.73 82.45
C HIS A 2 -64.78 -5.92 81.13
N ASP A 3 -65.40 -4.74 81.10
CA ASP A 3 -65.41 -3.88 79.89
C ASP A 3 -64.02 -3.39 79.47
N LEU A 4 -63.18 -3.04 80.45
CA LEU A 4 -61.83 -2.54 80.17
C LEU A 4 -60.93 -3.64 79.57
N LEU A 5 -61.17 -4.89 79.96
CA LEU A 5 -60.46 -6.06 79.44
C LEU A 5 -60.89 -6.39 78.01
N ASN A 6 -62.19 -6.21 77.70
CA ASN A 6 -62.69 -6.32 76.33
C ASN A 6 -62.15 -5.23 75.42
N GLN A 7 -62.14 -3.97 75.88
CA GLN A 7 -61.60 -2.85 75.13
C GLN A 7 -60.11 -3.05 74.79
N LEU A 8 -59.32 -3.46 75.78
CA LEU A 8 -57.90 -3.76 75.60
C LEU A 8 -57.69 -4.90 74.59
N ASN A 9 -58.56 -5.91 74.58
CA ASN A 9 -58.47 -7.04 73.67
C ASN A 9 -58.88 -6.68 72.23
N GLU A 10 -59.85 -5.78 72.07
CA GLU A 10 -60.23 -5.22 70.77
C GLU A 10 -59.12 -4.34 70.17
N GLU A 11 -58.52 -3.47 70.98
CA GLU A 11 -57.37 -2.68 70.54
C GLU A 11 -56.19 -3.57 70.15
N ARG A 12 -55.90 -4.61 70.94
CA ARG A 12 -54.85 -5.59 70.63
C ARG A 12 -55.10 -6.28 69.28
N LYS A 13 -56.35 -6.68 68.99
CA LYS A 13 -56.73 -7.26 67.69
C LYS A 13 -56.58 -6.27 66.54
N LYS A 14 -56.93 -4.99 66.74
CA LYS A 14 -56.74 -3.95 65.71
C LYS A 14 -55.27 -3.75 65.39
N PHE A 15 -54.43 -3.62 66.41
CA PHE A 15 -52.98 -3.52 66.22
C PHE A 15 -52.39 -4.77 65.55
N GLU A 16 -52.91 -5.95 65.86
CA GLU A 16 -52.46 -7.20 65.26
C GLU A 16 -52.85 -7.29 63.78
N MET A 17 -54.07 -6.87 63.41
CA MET A 17 -54.49 -6.75 62.01
C MET A 17 -53.67 -5.70 61.26
N GLU A 18 -53.45 -4.51 61.84
CA GLU A 18 -52.65 -3.46 61.21
C GLU A 18 -51.21 -3.92 60.97
N LYS A 19 -50.61 -4.63 61.93
CA LYS A 19 -49.28 -5.22 61.78
C LYS A 19 -49.23 -6.26 60.67
N GLN A 20 -50.26 -7.10 60.53
CA GLN A 20 -50.34 -8.05 59.41
C GLN A 20 -50.47 -7.34 58.07
N ASP A 21 -51.30 -6.30 57.99
CA ASP A 21 -51.52 -5.52 56.78
C ASP A 21 -50.25 -4.78 56.33
N LEU A 22 -49.51 -4.23 57.30
CA LEU A 22 -48.22 -3.60 57.06
C LEU A 22 -47.17 -4.60 56.58
N ASN A 23 -47.18 -5.82 57.13
CA ASN A 23 -46.27 -6.89 56.72
C ASN A 23 -46.58 -7.38 55.29
N ILE A 24 -47.86 -7.51 54.94
CA ILE A 24 -48.28 -7.85 53.57
C ILE A 24 -47.86 -6.75 52.58
N LYS A 25 -48.01 -5.47 52.97
CA LYS A 25 -47.53 -4.34 52.14
C LYS A 25 -46.02 -4.36 51.98
N MET A 26 -45.26 -4.60 53.06
CA MET A 26 -43.81 -4.72 52.99
C MET A 26 -43.38 -5.86 52.05
N SER A 27 -43.97 -7.05 52.19
CA SER A 27 -43.68 -8.18 51.31
C SER A 27 -43.98 -7.89 49.84
N LYS A 28 -45.10 -7.20 49.55
CA LYS A 28 -45.44 -6.80 48.17
C LYS A 28 -44.43 -5.80 47.60
N LEU A 29 -44.05 -4.79 48.38
CA LEU A 29 -43.06 -3.80 47.95
C LEU A 29 -41.68 -4.42 47.73
N GLU A 30 -41.26 -5.37 48.58
CA GLU A 30 -40.00 -6.10 48.40
C GLU A 30 -39.99 -6.91 47.09
N VAL A 31 -41.11 -7.58 46.77
CA VAL A 31 -41.25 -8.31 45.49
C VAL A 31 -41.20 -7.35 44.31
N GLU A 32 -41.94 -6.24 44.33
CA GLU A 32 -41.98 -5.25 43.25
C GLU A 32 -40.62 -4.56 43.03
N ILE A 33 -39.89 -4.27 44.12
CA ILE A 33 -38.52 -3.77 44.04
C ILE A 33 -37.60 -4.83 43.41
N SER A 34 -37.71 -6.09 43.81
CA SER A 34 -36.88 -7.16 43.25
C SER A 34 -37.19 -7.42 41.76
N GLU A 35 -38.45 -7.40 41.36
CA GLU A 35 -38.86 -7.57 39.96
C GLU A 35 -38.45 -6.38 39.10
N SER A 36 -38.66 -5.14 39.56
CA SER A 36 -38.25 -3.98 38.76
C SER A 36 -36.73 -3.90 38.62
N THR A 37 -35.97 -4.17 39.68
CA THR A 37 -34.50 -4.14 39.63
C THR A 37 -33.94 -5.27 38.77
N THR A 38 -34.49 -6.48 38.81
CA THR A 38 -34.01 -7.59 37.96
C THR A 38 -34.36 -7.38 36.49
N ASN A 39 -35.57 -6.90 36.18
CA ASN A 39 -35.98 -6.66 34.79
C ASN A 39 -35.19 -5.52 34.14
N VAL A 40 -34.95 -4.41 34.85
CA VAL A 40 -34.16 -3.28 34.33
C VAL A 40 -32.73 -3.71 34.01
N ASN A 41 -32.09 -4.45 34.91
CA ASN A 41 -30.71 -4.91 34.70
C ASN A 41 -30.59 -5.92 33.55
N LEU A 42 -31.62 -6.74 33.31
CA LEU A 42 -31.61 -7.74 32.24
C LEU A 42 -31.81 -7.09 30.86
N ASP A 43 -32.77 -6.17 30.75
CA ASP A 43 -33.06 -5.48 29.49
C ASP A 43 -31.89 -4.58 29.07
N ASP A 44 -31.29 -3.86 30.02
CA ASP A 44 -30.08 -3.06 29.76
C ASP A 44 -28.90 -3.93 29.32
N TYR A 45 -28.74 -5.12 29.93
CA TYR A 45 -27.68 -6.05 29.56
C TYR A 45 -27.87 -6.63 28.17
N ASP A 46 -29.09 -7.04 27.82
CA ASP A 46 -29.40 -7.60 26.50
C ASP A 46 -29.29 -6.55 25.39
N GLN A 47 -29.71 -5.30 25.66
CA GLN A 47 -29.51 -4.18 24.76
C GLN A 47 -28.02 -3.89 24.54
N LEU A 48 -27.22 -3.86 25.62
CA LEU A 48 -25.77 -3.63 25.53
C LEU A 48 -25.08 -4.75 24.76
N LYS A 49 -25.50 -6.00 24.97
CA LYS A 49 -24.99 -7.17 24.24
C LYS A 49 -25.32 -7.09 22.74
N HIS A 50 -26.53 -6.65 22.39
CA HIS A 50 -26.93 -6.43 21.01
C HIS A 50 -26.07 -5.34 20.35
N GLN A 51 -25.91 -4.19 21.01
CA GLN A 51 -25.07 -3.10 20.53
C GLN A 51 -23.61 -3.53 20.34
N LEU A 52 -23.08 -4.35 21.25
CA LEU A 52 -21.72 -4.91 21.12
C LEU A 52 -21.60 -5.82 19.89
N GLY A 53 -22.62 -6.65 19.64
CA GLY A 53 -22.71 -7.50 18.45
C GLY A 53 -22.71 -6.68 17.16
N GLU A 54 -23.57 -5.66 17.08
CA GLU A 54 -23.63 -4.75 15.94
C GLU A 54 -22.30 -4.03 15.72
N GLN A 55 -21.69 -3.49 16.77
CA GLN A 55 -20.37 -2.87 16.68
C GLN A 55 -19.29 -3.85 16.21
N ALA A 56 -19.30 -5.09 16.70
CA ALA A 56 -18.37 -6.12 16.23
C ALA A 56 -18.52 -6.40 14.73
N THR A 57 -19.77 -6.46 14.22
CA THR A 57 -20.02 -6.66 12.79
C THR A 57 -19.56 -5.48 11.93
N THR A 58 -19.79 -4.24 12.37
CA THR A 58 -19.32 -3.04 11.65
C THR A 58 -17.80 -2.96 11.64
N ILE A 59 -17.13 -3.29 12.75
CA ILE A 59 -15.67 -3.41 12.80
C ILE A 59 -15.16 -4.45 11.79
N ALA A 60 -15.81 -5.61 11.69
CA ALA A 60 -15.42 -6.63 10.71
C ALA A 60 -15.60 -6.14 9.26
N GLN A 61 -16.70 -5.44 8.96
CA GLN A 61 -16.93 -4.84 7.65
C GLN A 61 -15.87 -3.79 7.30
N LEU A 62 -15.56 -2.88 8.23
CA LEU A 62 -14.54 -1.85 8.04
C LEU A 62 -13.15 -2.47 7.82
N ARG A 63 -12.78 -3.51 8.58
CA ARG A 63 -11.52 -4.24 8.37
C ARG A 63 -11.43 -4.85 6.98
N LYS A 64 -12.51 -5.43 6.46
CA LYS A 64 -12.57 -5.96 5.09
C LYS A 64 -12.37 -4.83 4.07
N GLN A 65 -13.04 -3.69 4.23
CA GLN A 65 -12.91 -2.55 3.33
C GLN A 65 -11.47 -2.01 3.31
N VAL A 66 -10.83 -1.88 4.48
CA VAL A 66 -9.43 -1.46 4.59
C VAL A 66 -8.49 -2.45 3.91
N PHE A 67 -8.73 -3.76 4.07
CA PHE A 67 -7.93 -4.79 3.40
C PHE A 67 -8.03 -4.66 1.86
N VAL A 68 -9.25 -4.57 1.32
CA VAL A 68 -9.49 -4.41 -0.13
C VAL A 68 -8.87 -3.12 -0.65
N LEU A 69 -8.97 -2.03 0.09
CA LEU A 69 -8.37 -0.76 -0.30
C LEU A 69 -6.84 -0.84 -0.36
N ASN A 70 -6.20 -1.51 0.61
CA ASN A 70 -4.77 -1.76 0.60
C ASN A 70 -4.33 -2.64 -0.59
N GLU A 71 -5.13 -3.64 -0.95
CA GLU A 71 -4.90 -4.44 -2.16
C GLU A 71 -4.96 -3.56 -3.41
N HIS A 72 -5.99 -2.73 -3.57
CA HIS A 72 -6.09 -1.79 -4.70
C HIS A 72 -4.93 -0.79 -4.76
N LEU A 73 -4.48 -0.27 -3.61
CA LEU A 73 -3.31 0.61 -3.56
C LEU A 73 -2.04 -0.11 -3.99
N THR A 74 -1.83 -1.32 -3.48
CA THR A 74 -0.63 -2.12 -3.79
C THR A 74 -0.62 -2.51 -5.27
N GLU A 75 -1.76 -2.92 -5.81
CA GLU A 75 -1.95 -3.23 -7.23
C GLU A 75 -1.75 -1.99 -8.10
N SER A 76 -2.28 -0.83 -7.72
CA SER A 76 -2.07 0.43 -8.46
C SER A 76 -0.61 0.85 -8.44
N MET A 77 0.06 0.77 -7.29
CA MET A 77 1.48 1.07 -7.16
C MET A 77 2.34 0.13 -7.99
N ARG A 78 1.99 -1.16 -8.02
CA ARG A 78 2.65 -2.16 -8.86
C ARG A 78 2.45 -1.84 -10.34
N ARG A 79 1.22 -1.56 -10.77
CA ARG A 79 0.91 -1.17 -12.16
C ARG A 79 1.67 0.07 -12.59
N ILE A 80 1.73 1.11 -11.75
CA ILE A 80 2.50 2.33 -12.04
C ILE A 80 3.99 1.99 -12.19
N LYS A 81 4.52 1.11 -11.35
CA LYS A 81 5.92 0.68 -11.47
C LYS A 81 6.16 -0.06 -12.78
N ASP A 82 5.27 -0.98 -13.14
CA ASP A 82 5.36 -1.75 -14.39
C ASP A 82 5.18 -0.84 -15.63
N GLU A 83 4.30 0.17 -15.59
CA GLU A 83 4.15 1.20 -16.64
C GLU A 83 5.38 2.11 -16.78
N ASN A 84 6.14 2.34 -15.71
CA ASN A 84 7.41 3.09 -15.81
C ASN A 84 8.54 2.25 -16.44
N ASP A 85 8.54 0.94 -16.22
CA ASP A 85 9.54 0.04 -16.83
C ASP A 85 9.20 -0.29 -18.29
N GLU A 86 7.91 -0.31 -18.66
CA GLU A 86 7.44 -0.38 -20.05
C GLU A 86 7.38 1.00 -20.70
N TYR A 87 8.54 1.61 -20.96
CA TYR A 87 8.65 2.53 -22.10
C TYR A 87 8.41 1.73 -23.38
N THR A 88 7.15 1.50 -23.75
CA THR A 88 6.75 0.91 -25.04
C THR A 88 7.04 1.91 -26.16
N LEU A 89 8.33 2.17 -26.40
CA LEU A 89 8.77 2.99 -27.51
C LEU A 89 8.45 2.22 -28.79
N ASP A 90 7.65 2.82 -29.68
CA ASP A 90 7.25 2.19 -30.93
C ASP A 90 8.51 1.80 -31.73
N ARG A 91 8.67 0.48 -31.92
CA ARG A 91 9.77 -0.12 -32.68
C ARG A 91 9.93 0.52 -34.06
N ARG A 92 8.83 0.94 -34.69
CA ARG A 92 8.85 1.60 -36.00
C ARG A 92 9.52 2.97 -35.94
N VAL A 93 9.22 3.76 -34.91
CA VAL A 93 9.80 5.10 -34.71
C VAL A 93 11.30 4.98 -34.45
N ILE A 94 11.72 4.08 -33.56
CA ILE A 94 13.14 3.82 -33.28
C ILE A 94 13.86 3.37 -34.54
N SER A 95 13.31 2.38 -35.25
CA SER A 95 13.90 1.87 -36.49
C SER A 95 14.04 2.96 -37.54
N SER A 96 13.04 3.84 -37.68
CA SER A 96 13.08 4.94 -38.64
C SER A 96 14.18 5.95 -38.30
N LEU A 97 14.36 6.28 -37.02
CA LEU A 97 15.40 7.20 -36.56
C LEU A 97 16.80 6.64 -36.82
N PHE A 98 17.03 5.36 -36.51
CA PHE A 98 18.32 4.72 -36.79
C PHE A 98 18.61 4.61 -38.29
N VAL A 99 17.61 4.24 -39.11
CA VAL A 99 17.76 4.22 -40.57
C VAL A 99 18.12 5.62 -41.10
N SER A 100 17.44 6.66 -40.60
CA SER A 100 17.71 8.05 -40.98
C SER A 100 19.12 8.48 -40.57
N PHE A 101 19.59 8.06 -39.39
CA PHE A 101 20.94 8.34 -38.90
C PHE A 101 22.04 7.67 -39.74
N PHE A 102 21.86 6.40 -40.11
CA PHE A 102 22.85 5.66 -40.91
C PHE A 102 22.85 6.05 -42.39
N ALA A 103 21.70 6.49 -42.93
CA ALA A 103 21.60 6.96 -44.30
C ALA A 103 22.29 8.32 -44.53
N MET A 104 22.51 9.12 -43.47
CA MET A 104 23.15 10.43 -43.59
C MET A 104 24.69 10.35 -43.72
N PRO A 105 25.30 11.08 -44.67
CA PRO A 105 26.75 11.10 -44.86
C PRO A 105 27.47 11.70 -43.64
N TYR A 106 28.72 11.27 -43.44
CA TYR A 106 29.56 11.74 -42.33
C TYR A 106 29.89 13.24 -42.49
N GLY A 107 29.55 14.06 -41.50
CA GLY A 107 29.83 15.51 -41.48
C GLY A 107 28.61 16.44 -41.60
N ASP A 108 27.39 15.89 -41.77
CA ASP A 108 26.16 16.70 -41.81
C ASP A 108 25.74 17.17 -40.39
N SER A 109 25.38 18.45 -40.25
CA SER A 109 24.81 19.02 -39.02
C SER A 109 23.51 18.30 -38.63
N LYS A 110 22.73 17.85 -39.61
CA LYS A 110 21.47 17.13 -39.39
C LYS A 110 21.67 15.80 -38.68
N ARG A 111 22.82 15.16 -38.88
CA ARG A 111 23.15 13.89 -38.22
C ARG A 111 23.26 14.07 -36.70
N TYR A 112 23.79 15.22 -36.26
CA TYR A 112 23.85 15.57 -34.84
C TYR A 112 22.46 15.84 -34.25
N GLU A 113 21.58 16.52 -34.99
CA GLU A 113 20.18 16.76 -34.57
C GLU A 113 19.39 15.47 -34.40
N VAL A 114 19.51 14.53 -35.35
CA VAL A 114 18.88 13.20 -35.26
C VAL A 114 19.42 12.42 -34.05
N LEU A 115 20.72 12.51 -33.80
CA LEU A 115 21.36 11.86 -32.65
C LEU A 115 20.93 12.44 -31.31
N GLN A 116 20.73 13.77 -31.25
CA GLN A 116 20.17 14.46 -30.10
C GLN A 116 18.70 14.07 -29.88
N LEU A 117 17.92 13.92 -30.95
CA LEU A 117 16.54 13.46 -30.90
C LEU A 117 16.46 12.01 -30.37
N ILE A 118 17.28 11.11 -30.89
CA ILE A 118 17.41 9.73 -30.38
C ILE A 118 17.80 9.75 -28.90
N SER A 119 18.78 10.57 -28.51
CA SER A 119 19.21 10.69 -27.11
C SER A 119 18.10 11.12 -26.17
N ASN A 120 17.22 12.02 -26.61
CA ASN A 120 16.11 12.52 -25.80
C ASN A 120 14.97 11.50 -25.71
N ILE A 121 14.63 10.84 -26.83
CA ILE A 121 13.57 9.83 -26.88
C ILE A 121 13.95 8.59 -26.07
N LEU A 122 15.21 8.15 -26.15
CA LEU A 122 15.71 6.99 -25.42
C LEU A 122 16.22 7.36 -24.00
N GLN A 123 16.08 8.61 -23.57
CA GLN A 123 16.54 9.13 -22.27
C GLN A 123 17.96 8.65 -21.91
N LEU A 124 18.88 8.76 -22.88
CA LEU A 124 20.22 8.20 -22.73
C LEU A 124 20.96 8.85 -21.57
N ASN A 125 21.58 8.01 -20.74
CA ASN A 125 22.41 8.49 -19.63
C ASN A 125 23.63 9.25 -20.15
N GLU A 126 24.17 10.16 -19.35
CA GLU A 126 25.27 11.04 -19.75
C GLU A 126 26.49 10.26 -20.29
N GLN A 127 26.78 9.09 -19.72
CA GLN A 127 27.82 8.16 -20.19
C GLN A 127 27.55 7.64 -21.61
N GLN A 128 26.29 7.35 -21.96
CA GLN A 128 25.89 6.90 -23.29
C GLN A 128 25.95 8.04 -24.30
N ARG A 129 25.55 9.25 -23.90
CA ARG A 129 25.64 10.47 -24.73
C ARG A 129 27.09 10.82 -25.09
N GLN A 130 28.03 10.55 -24.17
CA GLN A 130 29.46 10.67 -24.44
C GLN A 130 29.95 9.62 -25.46
N LYS A 131 29.58 8.35 -25.30
CA LYS A 131 29.96 7.27 -26.25
C LYS A 131 29.46 7.52 -27.67
N ILE A 132 28.30 8.12 -27.79
CA ILE A 132 27.66 8.44 -29.07
C ILE A 132 28.22 9.75 -29.67
N GLY A 133 29.11 10.45 -28.95
CA GLY A 133 29.79 11.65 -29.44
C GLY A 133 28.95 12.93 -29.36
N LEU A 134 27.83 12.91 -28.63
CA LEU A 134 26.98 14.08 -28.42
C LEU A 134 27.61 15.08 -27.44
N ILE A 135 28.34 14.58 -26.43
CA ILE A 135 29.11 15.40 -25.49
C ILE A 135 30.58 15.33 -25.89
N ARG A 136 31.09 16.40 -26.51
CA ARG A 136 32.54 16.60 -26.65
C ARG A 136 33.06 17.04 -25.29
N LYS A 137 34.06 16.35 -24.73
CA LYS A 137 34.76 16.84 -23.53
C LYS A 137 35.17 18.30 -23.79
N ALA A 138 34.54 19.24 -23.10
CA ALA A 138 35.01 20.61 -23.01
C ALA A 138 36.32 20.57 -22.20
N GLY A 139 37.42 20.31 -22.90
CA GLY A 139 38.71 20.05 -22.30
C GLY A 139 39.70 19.69 -23.40
N ARG A 140 40.21 20.73 -24.04
CA ARG A 140 41.33 20.69 -24.99
C ARG A 140 42.62 20.43 -24.19
N PRO A 141 43.38 19.34 -24.40
CA PRO A 141 44.81 19.42 -24.30
C PRO A 141 45.32 19.70 -25.72
N THR A 142 45.69 20.95 -25.97
CA THR A 142 46.73 21.23 -26.95
C THR A 142 48.00 20.58 -26.44
N ASN A 143 48.44 19.50 -27.05
CA ASN A 143 49.86 19.15 -27.09
C ASN A 143 50.12 18.60 -28.49
N ALA A 144 50.74 19.45 -29.31
CA ALA A 144 51.60 18.96 -30.35
C ALA A 144 52.77 18.28 -29.64
N ASP A 145 52.95 16.98 -29.86
CA ASP A 145 54.29 16.44 -29.98
C ASP A 145 54.27 15.21 -30.88
N SER A 146 55.27 15.17 -31.73
CA SER A 146 55.64 14.08 -32.60
C SER A 146 56.01 12.84 -31.80
N ASP A 147 55.50 11.67 -32.17
CA ASP A 147 56.38 10.50 -32.29
C ASP A 147 55.77 9.40 -33.15
N SER A 148 56.69 8.75 -33.82
CA SER A 148 56.66 7.59 -34.68
C SER A 148 55.87 6.37 -34.18
N GLY A 149 55.45 5.55 -35.14
CA GLY A 149 55.59 4.11 -34.98
C GLY A 149 54.33 3.33 -34.63
N ASN A 150 53.89 2.60 -35.64
CA ASN A 150 53.44 1.21 -35.58
C ASN A 150 51.93 0.94 -35.67
N SER A 151 51.60 0.34 -36.79
CA SER A 151 50.37 -0.38 -37.11
C SER A 151 49.94 -1.30 -35.95
N GLN A 152 48.81 -0.98 -35.32
CA GLN A 152 48.03 -1.94 -34.55
C GLN A 152 46.58 -1.90 -35.06
N GLU A 153 46.41 -2.42 -36.27
CA GLU A 153 45.14 -2.94 -36.74
C GLU A 153 44.63 -4.02 -35.77
N ASN A 154 43.31 -4.03 -35.54
CA ASN A 154 42.52 -5.16 -35.01
C ASN A 154 42.58 -5.51 -33.51
N LYS A 155 42.50 -4.54 -32.60
CA LYS A 155 42.13 -4.80 -31.19
C LYS A 155 40.65 -4.57 -30.85
N PHE A 156 39.92 -3.82 -31.66
CA PHE A 156 38.55 -3.41 -31.33
C PHE A 156 37.51 -4.50 -31.66
N ASP A 157 37.72 -5.26 -32.74
CA ASP A 157 36.79 -6.34 -33.15
C ASP A 157 36.88 -7.58 -32.25
N GLN A 158 38.03 -7.86 -31.65
CA GLN A 158 38.17 -8.94 -30.66
C GLN A 158 37.46 -8.59 -29.34
N SER A 159 37.39 -7.32 -28.96
CA SER A 159 36.81 -6.86 -27.69
C SER A 159 35.31 -7.10 -27.59
N MET A 160 34.55 -6.88 -28.68
CA MET A 160 33.10 -7.10 -28.68
C MET A 160 32.74 -8.59 -28.72
N SER A 161 33.45 -9.38 -29.54
CA SER A 161 33.27 -10.83 -29.58
C SER A 161 33.71 -11.50 -28.28
N ASP A 162 34.82 -11.09 -27.65
CA ASP A 162 35.25 -11.62 -26.34
C ASP A 162 34.29 -11.23 -25.21
N MET A 163 33.73 -10.02 -25.22
CA MET A 163 32.70 -9.63 -24.25
C MET A 163 31.42 -10.45 -24.42
N TRP A 164 31.01 -10.76 -25.66
CA TRP A 164 29.88 -11.64 -25.93
C TRP A 164 30.16 -13.10 -25.59
N ILE A 165 31.35 -13.61 -25.89
CA ILE A 165 31.77 -14.98 -25.55
C ILE A 165 31.83 -15.13 -24.03
N SER A 166 32.43 -14.19 -23.31
CA SER A 166 32.48 -14.21 -21.84
C SER A 166 31.10 -14.10 -21.20
N TYR A 167 30.19 -13.30 -21.77
CA TYR A 167 28.80 -13.23 -21.33
C TYR A 167 28.07 -14.56 -21.55
N LEU A 168 28.19 -15.17 -22.73
CA LEU A 168 27.58 -16.47 -23.04
C LEU A 168 28.15 -17.59 -22.17
N LEU A 169 29.47 -17.60 -21.92
CA LEU A 169 30.10 -18.55 -21.02
C LEU A 169 29.57 -18.41 -19.59
N ARG A 170 29.47 -17.16 -19.10
CA ARG A 170 28.93 -16.83 -17.78
C ARG A 170 27.48 -17.27 -17.64
N GLU A 171 26.62 -16.93 -18.59
CA GLU A 171 25.19 -17.28 -18.59
C GLU A 171 24.98 -18.80 -18.68
N SER A 172 25.78 -19.49 -19.50
CA SER A 172 25.72 -20.96 -19.61
C SER A 172 26.18 -21.67 -18.33
N SER A 173 27.17 -21.09 -17.62
CA SER A 173 27.68 -21.64 -16.36
C SER A 173 26.72 -21.45 -15.18
N GLN A 174 25.77 -20.51 -15.26
CA GLN A 174 24.76 -20.29 -14.23
C GLN A 174 23.59 -21.29 -14.29
N LYS A 175 23.52 -22.15 -15.31
CA LYS A 175 22.61 -23.31 -15.34
C LYS A 175 23.32 -24.59 -14.88
N LYS A 176 23.61 -24.68 -13.58
CA LYS A 176 23.78 -25.95 -12.85
C LYS A 176 23.52 -25.74 -11.37
#